data_AF-A0A829PIX0-F1
#
_entry.id   AF-A0A829PIX0-F1
#
_cell.length_a   1.000
_cell.length_b   1.000
_cell.length_c   1.000
_cell.angle_alpha   90.00
_cell.angle_beta   90.00
_cell.angle_gamma   90.00
#
_symmetry.space_group_name_H-M   'P 1'
#
loop_
_entity.id
_entity.type
_entity.pdbx_description
1 polymer ?
#
loop_
_entity_poly.entity_id
_entity_poly.type
_entity_poly.pdbx_seq_one_letter_code
_entity_poly.pdbx_strand_id
1 'polypeptide(L)'
;MRDLGPALYALLIIPFLVYMASYWSWFASETGINRHAEGRQIGVGGWMPDALRSLWYYTHSVYTFHSTLTNSNGNHHPWESKPWTWPMSLRPLLYAIEDKNISGCGTNSCVRAVLLVGTPAIWWLAVPVLLWATWATVVRRDWRYAAALVGYCAGWLPWFANIDRQMYFFYATPMVPFLVMMIAFIIGDFLRKPTDNPERKKLRMFIATFYLALVVTNFAWLYPILTGAAISPFMWNMEMWLPSWR
;
A
#
# COMPACT_ATOMS: atom_id res chain seq x y z
N MET A 1 -33.12 22.02 9.95
CA MET A 1 -33.86 20.90 10.60
C MET A 1 -34.25 19.79 9.61
N ARG A 2 -34.58 20.08 8.34
CA ARG A 2 -34.91 19.03 7.33
C ARG A 2 -33.78 18.03 7.03
N ASP A 3 -32.53 18.45 7.14
CA ASP A 3 -31.38 17.58 6.81
C ASP A 3 -30.88 16.73 7.99
N LEU A 4 -31.36 16.99 9.21
CA LEU A 4 -30.88 16.28 10.40
C LEU A 4 -31.26 14.79 10.35
N GLY A 5 -32.52 14.48 10.02
CA GLY A 5 -32.99 13.09 9.90
C GLY A 5 -32.22 12.29 8.82
N PRO A 6 -32.17 12.78 7.57
CA PRO A 6 -31.38 12.16 6.52
C PRO A 6 -29.89 12.04 6.86
N ALA A 7 -29.29 13.04 7.51
CA ALA A 7 -27.88 13.00 7.90
C ALA A 7 -27.62 11.95 9.00
N LEU A 8 -28.45 11.87 10.04
CA LEU A 8 -28.32 10.83 11.08
C LEU A 8 -28.45 9.42 10.48
N TYR A 9 -29.40 9.23 9.57
CA TYR A 9 -29.56 7.97 8.86
C TYR A 9 -28.32 7.62 8.01
N ALA A 10 -27.88 8.54 7.16
CA ALA A 10 -26.81 8.29 6.21
C ALA A 10 -25.41 8.21 6.83
N LEU A 11 -25.14 8.99 7.89
CA LEU A 11 -23.81 9.14 8.47
C LEU A 11 -23.61 8.34 9.77
N LEU A 12 -24.68 7.91 10.44
CA LEU A 12 -24.57 7.10 11.66
C LEU A 12 -25.16 5.70 11.47
N ILE A 13 -26.43 5.61 11.08
CA ILE A 13 -27.14 4.33 11.05
C ILE A 13 -26.56 3.42 9.96
N ILE A 14 -26.43 3.90 8.73
CA ILE A 14 -25.88 3.10 7.62
C ILE A 14 -24.44 2.63 7.94
N PRO A 15 -23.49 3.50 8.30
CA PRO A 15 -22.12 3.06 8.58
C PRO A 15 -22.03 2.10 9.77
N PHE A 16 -22.83 2.31 10.82
CA PHE A 16 -22.90 1.40 11.95
C PHE A 16 -23.39 0.00 11.53
N LEU A 17 -24.48 -0.08 10.78
CA LEU A 17 -25.02 -1.34 10.30
C LEU A 17 -24.06 -2.03 9.32
N VAL A 18 -23.41 -1.28 8.43
CA VAL A 18 -22.39 -1.82 7.52
C VAL A 18 -21.18 -2.36 8.30
N TYR A 19 -20.74 -1.66 9.35
CA TYR A 19 -19.65 -2.12 10.21
C TYR A 19 -20.05 -3.37 11.01
N MET A 20 -21.26 -3.42 11.58
CA MET A 20 -21.75 -4.64 12.23
C MET A 20 -21.88 -5.80 11.23
N ALA A 21 -22.39 -5.53 10.03
CA ALA A 21 -22.52 -6.53 8.98
C ALA A 21 -21.16 -7.01 8.48
N SER A 22 -20.11 -6.17 8.43
CA SER A 22 -18.78 -6.63 8.01
C SER A 22 -18.15 -7.62 9.00
N TYR A 23 -18.61 -7.62 10.25
CA TYR A 23 -18.22 -8.58 11.30
C TYR A 23 -19.12 -9.83 11.37
N TRP A 24 -20.02 -10.05 10.40
CA TRP A 24 -20.95 -11.20 10.43
C TRP A 24 -20.23 -12.55 10.64
N SER A 25 -19.09 -12.77 9.99
CA SER A 25 -18.32 -14.01 10.10
C SER A 25 -17.65 -14.15 11.47
N TRP A 26 -17.20 -13.04 12.07
CA TRP A 26 -16.70 -13.01 13.44
C TRP A 26 -17.82 -13.34 14.43
N PHE A 27 -19.01 -12.76 14.25
CA PHE A 27 -20.18 -13.07 15.08
C PHE A 27 -20.61 -14.55 14.97
N ALA A 28 -20.53 -15.13 13.78
CA ALA A 28 -20.86 -16.54 13.54
C ALA A 28 -19.75 -17.53 13.94
N SER A 29 -18.54 -17.05 14.23
CA SER A 29 -17.40 -17.89 14.56
C SER A 29 -17.43 -18.39 16.00
N GLU A 30 -16.98 -19.61 16.23
CA GLU A 30 -16.73 -20.17 17.58
C GLU A 30 -15.28 -19.93 18.05
N THR A 31 -14.37 -19.67 17.11
CA THR A 31 -12.91 -19.59 17.35
C THR A 31 -12.33 -18.21 17.04
N GLY A 32 -13.18 -17.23 16.74
CA GLY A 32 -12.76 -15.85 16.48
C GLY A 32 -11.99 -15.27 17.65
N ILE A 33 -10.93 -14.51 17.35
CA ILE A 33 -10.11 -13.84 18.37
C ILE A 33 -11.03 -12.98 19.25
N ASN A 34 -10.97 -13.22 20.56
CA ASN A 34 -11.78 -12.55 21.58
C ASN A 34 -13.31 -12.59 21.33
N ARG A 35 -13.81 -13.55 20.54
CA ARG A 35 -15.24 -13.69 20.23
C ARG A 35 -16.11 -14.03 21.45
N HIS A 36 -15.54 -14.80 22.37
CA HIS A 36 -16.15 -15.17 23.64
C HIS A 36 -15.34 -14.55 24.78
N ALA A 37 -15.14 -13.22 24.72
CA ALA A 37 -14.36 -12.53 25.75
C ALA A 37 -15.09 -12.48 27.08
N GLU A 38 -16.43 -12.46 27.03
CA GLU A 38 -17.28 -12.58 28.20
C GLU A 38 -17.04 -13.90 28.94
N GLY A 39 -16.95 -13.83 30.27
CA GLY A 39 -16.68 -14.98 31.13
C GLY A 39 -15.23 -15.47 31.09
N ARG A 40 -14.37 -14.84 30.27
CA ARG A 40 -12.95 -15.20 30.11
C ARG A 40 -12.03 -14.02 30.39
N GLN A 41 -12.13 -12.96 29.59
CA GLN A 41 -11.34 -11.72 29.71
C GLN A 41 -12.14 -10.57 30.34
N ILE A 42 -13.47 -10.58 30.22
CA ILE A 42 -14.35 -9.57 30.82
C ILE A 42 -15.42 -10.25 31.70
N GLY A 43 -15.88 -9.54 32.72
CA GLY A 43 -16.84 -10.07 33.71
C GLY A 43 -18.18 -10.49 33.11
N VAL A 44 -18.85 -11.42 33.80
CA VAL A 44 -20.12 -11.99 33.34
C VAL A 44 -21.28 -11.02 33.51
N GLY A 45 -22.19 -10.97 32.53
CA GLY A 45 -23.40 -10.15 32.60
C GLY A 45 -23.18 -8.65 32.31
N GLY A 46 -24.24 -7.98 31.86
CA GLY A 46 -24.23 -6.57 31.49
C GLY A 46 -25.54 -6.13 30.83
N TRP A 47 -25.68 -4.84 30.56
CA TRP A 47 -26.88 -4.27 29.93
C TRP A 47 -26.93 -4.44 28.40
N MET A 48 -25.83 -4.89 27.79
CA MET A 48 -25.67 -5.07 26.35
C MET A 48 -25.35 -6.54 26.03
N PRO A 49 -25.78 -7.09 24.88
CA PRO A 49 -25.47 -8.47 24.48
C PRO A 49 -23.97 -8.82 24.56
N ASP A 50 -23.67 -10.03 25.03
CA ASP A 50 -22.29 -10.49 25.27
C ASP A 50 -21.40 -10.44 24.02
N ALA A 51 -21.99 -10.69 22.85
CA ALA A 51 -21.30 -10.60 21.58
C ALA A 51 -20.83 -9.17 21.27
N LEU A 52 -21.64 -8.15 21.57
CA LEU A 52 -21.26 -6.75 21.36
C LEU A 52 -20.22 -6.30 22.37
N ARG A 53 -20.32 -6.77 23.62
CA ARG A 53 -19.31 -6.50 24.66
C ARG A 53 -17.97 -7.12 24.29
N SER A 54 -18.00 -8.34 23.77
CA SER A 54 -16.81 -9.04 23.28
C SER A 54 -16.21 -8.34 22.06
N LEU A 55 -17.05 -7.83 21.15
CA LEU A 55 -16.59 -7.06 19.99
C LEU A 55 -15.93 -5.74 20.44
N TRP A 56 -16.53 -5.05 21.41
CA TRP A 56 -15.93 -3.84 21.99
C TRP A 56 -14.56 -4.13 22.61
N TYR A 57 -14.47 -5.19 23.43
CA TYR A 57 -13.21 -5.63 24.02
C TYR A 57 -12.16 -5.92 22.95
N TYR A 58 -12.52 -6.71 21.93
CA TYR A 58 -11.66 -7.01 20.80
C TYR A 58 -11.15 -5.74 20.09
N THR A 59 -12.06 -4.85 19.70
CA THR A 59 -11.71 -3.60 19.00
C THR A 59 -10.83 -2.69 19.86
N HIS A 60 -11.11 -2.60 21.16
CA HIS A 60 -10.27 -1.87 22.10
C HIS A 60 -8.88 -2.49 22.21
N SER A 61 -8.76 -3.82 22.32
CA SER A 61 -7.45 -4.50 22.34
C SER A 61 -6.64 -4.24 21.07
N VAL A 62 -7.28 -4.28 19.89
CA VAL A 62 -6.64 -3.95 18.61
C VAL A 62 -6.17 -2.50 18.60
N TYR A 63 -7.00 -1.56 19.06
CA TYR A 63 -6.64 -0.15 19.17
C TYR A 63 -5.44 0.05 20.11
N THR A 64 -5.49 -0.53 21.32
CA THR A 64 -4.41 -0.42 22.31
C THR A 64 -3.11 -0.92 21.70
N PHE A 65 -3.08 -2.14 21.14
CA PHE A 65 -1.90 -2.69 20.48
C PHE A 65 -1.32 -1.75 19.41
N HIS A 66 -2.16 -1.26 18.48
CA HIS A 66 -1.68 -0.38 17.41
C HIS A 66 -1.26 1.02 17.87
N SER A 67 -1.87 1.53 18.95
CA SER A 67 -1.51 2.82 19.54
C SER A 67 -0.19 2.76 20.30
N THR A 68 0.17 1.60 20.86
CA THR A 68 1.41 1.41 21.64
C THR A 68 2.56 0.81 20.82
N LEU A 69 2.33 0.35 19.60
CA LEU A 69 3.35 -0.19 18.70
C LEU A 69 4.19 0.95 18.07
N THR A 70 4.97 1.60 18.93
CA THR A 70 5.81 2.75 18.60
C THR A 70 7.28 2.49 18.90
N ASN A 71 8.13 3.23 18.21
CA ASN A 71 9.58 3.17 18.37
C ASN A 71 10.00 3.69 19.74
N SER A 72 9.36 4.76 20.22
CA SER A 72 9.56 5.26 21.59
C SER A 72 9.25 4.22 22.69
N ASN A 73 8.35 3.27 22.43
CA ASN A 73 8.04 2.16 23.34
C ASN A 73 8.98 0.95 23.15
N GLY A 74 10.13 1.14 22.49
CA GLY A 74 11.16 0.11 22.32
C GLY A 74 10.92 -0.88 21.17
N ASN A 75 9.88 -0.67 20.36
CA ASN A 75 9.64 -1.51 19.19
C ASN A 75 10.54 -1.03 18.05
N HIS A 76 11.50 -1.85 17.64
CA HIS A 76 12.36 -1.55 16.50
C HIS A 76 12.47 -2.76 15.59
N HIS A 77 12.32 -2.52 14.27
CA HIS A 77 12.48 -3.57 13.28
C HIS A 77 13.48 -3.14 12.19
N PRO A 78 14.46 -3.98 11.82
CA PRO A 78 15.48 -3.61 10.82
C PRO A 78 14.90 -3.18 9.45
N TRP A 79 13.79 -3.80 9.05
CA TRP A 79 13.07 -3.52 7.81
C TRP A 79 11.91 -2.51 7.95
N GLU A 80 11.86 -1.77 9.05
CA GLU A 80 10.93 -0.66 9.20
C GLU A 80 11.18 0.41 8.12
N SER A 81 10.13 1.05 7.60
CA SER A 81 10.26 2.20 6.69
C SER A 81 9.29 3.32 7.10
N LYS A 82 9.47 4.50 6.52
CA LYS A 82 8.71 5.69 6.91
C LYS A 82 8.05 6.36 5.72
N PRO A 83 6.94 7.11 5.91
CA PRO A 83 6.07 7.52 4.80
C PRO A 83 6.75 8.39 3.75
N TRP A 84 7.82 9.11 4.09
CA TRP A 84 8.59 9.88 3.09
C TRP A 84 9.37 9.01 2.10
N THR A 85 9.71 7.76 2.42
CA THR A 85 10.40 6.85 1.49
C THR A 85 9.44 6.09 0.57
N TRP A 86 8.14 6.09 0.89
CA TRP A 86 7.16 5.24 0.21
C TRP A 86 6.82 5.65 -1.21
N PRO A 87 6.59 6.94 -1.55
CA PRO A 87 6.20 7.33 -2.90
C PRO A 87 7.13 6.80 -3.99
N MET A 88 8.43 6.72 -3.69
CA MET A 88 9.45 6.27 -4.62
C MET A 88 9.97 4.84 -4.31
N SER A 89 9.33 4.09 -3.42
CA SER A 89 9.77 2.74 -3.02
C SER A 89 11.26 2.69 -2.61
N LEU A 90 11.74 3.71 -1.88
CA LEU A 90 13.19 3.85 -1.60
C LEU A 90 13.68 2.89 -0.53
N ARG A 91 12.79 2.38 0.32
CA ARG A 91 13.12 1.38 1.36
C ARG A 91 12.12 0.22 1.28
N PRO A 92 12.48 -0.89 0.62
CA PRO A 92 11.62 -2.06 0.48
C PRO A 92 11.50 -2.82 1.80
N LEU A 93 10.63 -3.83 1.82
CA LEU A 93 10.46 -4.73 2.97
C LEU A 93 10.84 -6.16 2.59
N LEU A 94 11.75 -6.77 3.35
CA LEU A 94 12.05 -8.18 3.25
C LEU A 94 10.98 -9.03 3.96
N TYR A 95 10.30 -9.89 3.23
CA TYR A 95 9.34 -10.86 3.77
C TYR A 95 10.01 -12.17 4.19
N ALA A 96 10.94 -12.65 3.38
CA ALA A 96 11.66 -13.88 3.63
C ALA A 96 13.05 -13.81 3.01
N ILE A 97 14.03 -14.43 3.67
CA ILE A 97 15.35 -14.70 3.10
C ILE A 97 15.86 -16.04 3.62
N GLU A 98 16.44 -16.80 2.72
CA GLU A 98 17.16 -18.03 3.00
C GLU A 98 18.47 -18.00 2.21
N ASP A 99 19.56 -18.37 2.86
CA ASP A 99 20.93 -18.30 2.31
C ASP A 99 21.74 -19.59 2.54
N LYS A 100 21.12 -20.60 3.18
CA LYS A 100 21.75 -21.88 3.52
C LYS A 100 21.04 -23.04 2.83
N ASN A 101 21.84 -23.98 2.31
CA ASN A 101 21.38 -25.24 1.72
C ASN A 101 20.39 -25.07 0.54
N ILE A 102 20.52 -24.00 -0.24
CA ILE A 102 19.72 -23.75 -1.44
C ILE A 102 20.52 -24.16 -2.66
N SER A 103 19.87 -24.86 -3.59
CA SER A 103 20.41 -25.25 -4.88
C SER A 103 19.58 -24.65 -6.02
N GLY A 104 20.03 -24.83 -7.27
CA GLY A 104 19.27 -24.44 -8.46
C GLY A 104 19.61 -23.08 -9.08
N CYS A 105 20.58 -22.34 -8.53
CA CYS A 105 21.02 -21.06 -9.09
C CYS A 105 22.33 -21.12 -9.93
N GLY A 106 22.87 -22.32 -10.16
CA GLY A 106 24.09 -22.53 -10.97
C GLY A 106 25.42 -22.27 -10.25
N THR A 107 25.42 -21.99 -8.95
CA THR A 107 26.62 -21.76 -8.12
C THR A 107 26.58 -22.56 -6.82
N ASN A 108 27.72 -22.66 -6.11
CA ASN A 108 27.85 -23.40 -4.84
C ASN A 108 27.11 -22.77 -3.65
N SER A 109 26.72 -21.50 -3.77
CA SER A 109 25.91 -20.76 -2.80
C SER A 109 24.81 -20.04 -3.56
N CYS A 110 23.59 -20.08 -3.03
CA CYS A 110 22.40 -19.44 -3.58
C CYS A 110 21.68 -18.65 -2.50
N VAL A 111 20.97 -17.60 -2.91
CA VAL A 111 20.08 -16.80 -2.07
C VAL A 111 18.66 -16.94 -2.60
N ARG A 112 17.70 -17.11 -1.70
CA ARG A 112 16.28 -17.07 -1.99
C ARG A 112 15.63 -16.02 -1.11
N ALA A 113 15.02 -15.01 -1.71
CA ALA A 113 14.41 -13.92 -0.96
C ALA A 113 13.08 -13.49 -1.57
N VAL A 114 12.15 -13.10 -0.70
CA VAL A 114 10.91 -12.43 -1.09
C VAL A 114 11.00 -10.99 -0.59
N LEU A 115 11.24 -10.06 -1.52
CA LEU A 115 11.36 -8.64 -1.24
C LEU A 115 10.14 -7.90 -1.80
N LEU A 116 9.43 -7.20 -0.92
CA LEU A 116 8.43 -6.24 -1.34
C LEU A 116 9.11 -4.96 -1.80
N VAL A 117 9.23 -4.82 -3.12
CA VAL A 117 9.77 -3.64 -3.78
C VAL A 117 8.83 -3.24 -4.91
N GLY A 118 8.58 -1.93 -5.04
CA GLY A 118 7.84 -1.39 -6.16
C GLY A 118 8.71 -1.33 -7.40
N THR A 119 8.18 -1.68 -8.58
CA THR A 119 8.87 -1.55 -9.88
C THR A 119 9.43 -0.13 -10.08
N PRO A 120 10.75 0.08 -10.02
CA PRO A 120 11.36 1.41 -10.09
C PRO A 120 10.88 2.29 -11.25
N ALA A 121 10.66 1.71 -12.43
CA ALA A 121 10.16 2.42 -13.61
C ALA A 121 8.76 3.06 -13.42
N ILE A 122 7.99 2.58 -12.44
CA ILE A 122 6.72 3.20 -12.01
C ILE A 122 6.97 4.11 -10.82
N TRP A 123 7.59 3.58 -9.76
CA TRP A 123 7.63 4.24 -8.46
C TRP A 123 8.57 5.46 -8.43
N TRP A 124 9.69 5.43 -9.13
CA TRP A 124 10.62 6.57 -9.15
C TRP A 124 10.05 7.80 -9.86
N LEU A 125 9.01 7.62 -10.67
CA LEU A 125 8.27 8.72 -11.28
C LEU A 125 7.22 9.33 -10.36
N ALA A 126 7.03 8.85 -9.13
CA ALA A 126 5.97 9.34 -8.26
C ALA A 126 6.04 10.85 -8.02
N VAL A 127 7.23 11.41 -7.73
CA VAL A 127 7.38 12.85 -7.50
C VAL A 127 6.93 13.69 -8.70
N PRO A 128 7.48 13.51 -9.93
CA PRO A 128 7.02 14.29 -11.08
C PRO A 128 5.54 14.02 -11.43
N VAL A 129 5.04 12.80 -11.24
CA VAL A 129 3.61 12.47 -11.45
C VAL A 129 2.72 13.22 -10.46
N LEU A 130 3.07 13.26 -9.18
CA LEU A 130 2.31 13.97 -8.15
C LEU A 130 2.33 15.49 -8.36
N LEU A 131 3.48 16.04 -8.77
CA LEU A 131 3.58 17.46 -9.14
C LEU A 131 2.68 17.78 -10.34
N TRP A 132 2.71 16.95 -11.39
CA TRP A 132 1.84 17.12 -12.55
C TRP A 132 0.36 16.97 -12.20
N ALA A 133 0.00 15.95 -11.41
CA ALA A 133 -1.38 15.72 -11.00
C ALA A 133 -1.92 16.87 -10.15
N THR A 134 -1.09 17.43 -9.26
CA THR A 134 -1.42 18.62 -8.47
C THR A 134 -1.65 19.83 -9.38
N TRP A 135 -0.74 20.07 -10.33
CA TRP A 135 -0.90 21.14 -11.31
C TRP A 135 -2.16 20.96 -12.17
N ALA A 136 -2.42 19.75 -12.68
CA ALA A 136 -3.60 19.45 -13.48
C ALA A 136 -4.90 19.61 -12.68
N THR A 137 -4.87 19.30 -11.39
CA THR A 137 -6.00 19.51 -10.48
C THR A 137 -6.26 21.00 -10.24
N VAL A 138 -5.24 21.78 -9.93
CA VAL A 138 -5.40 23.18 -9.51
C VAL A 138 -5.55 24.13 -10.70
N VAL A 139 -4.69 23.98 -11.73
CA VAL A 139 -4.60 24.90 -12.87
C VAL A 139 -5.54 24.48 -14.00
N ARG A 140 -5.51 23.20 -14.39
CA ARG A 140 -6.41 22.69 -15.44
C ARG A 140 -7.82 22.35 -14.93
N ARG A 141 -8.02 22.32 -13.61
CA ARG A 141 -9.29 21.94 -12.96
C ARG A 141 -9.81 20.59 -13.45
N ASP A 142 -8.89 19.65 -13.69
CA ASP A 142 -9.22 18.32 -14.17
C ASP A 142 -9.59 17.41 -12.99
N TRP A 143 -10.88 17.13 -12.83
CA TRP A 143 -11.41 16.33 -11.73
C TRP A 143 -10.87 14.90 -11.72
N ARG A 144 -10.42 14.36 -12.87
CA ARG A 144 -9.87 13.00 -12.97
C ARG A 144 -8.57 12.89 -12.18
N TYR A 145 -7.69 13.87 -12.35
CA TYR A 145 -6.47 13.99 -11.56
C TYR A 145 -6.79 14.24 -10.08
N ALA A 146 -7.78 15.08 -9.80
CA ALA A 146 -8.20 15.36 -8.42
C ALA A 146 -8.64 14.08 -7.69
N ALA A 147 -9.51 13.28 -8.30
CA ALA A 147 -9.99 12.03 -7.72
C ALA A 147 -8.87 11.03 -7.45
N ALA A 148 -7.96 10.85 -8.42
CA ALA A 148 -6.81 9.95 -8.24
C ALA A 148 -5.82 10.48 -7.18
N LEU A 149 -5.55 11.78 -7.16
CA LEU A 149 -4.66 12.41 -6.19
C LEU A 149 -5.22 12.31 -4.77
N VAL A 150 -6.53 12.53 -4.58
CA VAL A 150 -7.20 12.36 -3.28
C VAL A 150 -7.07 10.92 -2.80
N GLY A 151 -7.31 9.92 -3.66
CA GLY A 151 -7.14 8.52 -3.30
C GLY A 151 -5.70 8.16 -2.92
N TYR A 152 -4.72 8.66 -3.68
CA TYR A 152 -3.30 8.49 -3.35
C TYR A 152 -2.95 9.11 -1.99
N CYS A 153 -3.36 10.36 -1.77
CA CYS A 153 -3.11 11.09 -0.54
C CYS A 153 -3.85 10.51 0.67
N ALA A 154 -5.04 9.93 0.50
CA ALA A 154 -5.76 9.24 1.57
C ALA A 154 -4.99 8.00 2.06
N GLY A 155 -4.27 7.31 1.18
CA GLY A 155 -3.38 6.20 1.55
C GLY A 155 -2.04 6.64 2.14
N TRP A 156 -1.63 7.90 1.95
CA TRP A 156 -0.28 8.38 2.26
C TRP A 156 -0.20 9.39 3.41
N LEU A 157 -0.96 10.48 3.34
CA LEU A 157 -0.86 11.60 4.29
C LEU A 157 -1.20 11.24 5.74
N PRO A 158 -2.18 10.38 6.06
CA PRO A 158 -2.49 10.05 7.45
C PRO A 158 -1.31 9.47 8.24
N TRP A 159 -0.35 8.84 7.56
CA TRP A 159 0.83 8.26 8.20
C TRP A 159 1.78 9.31 8.79
N PHE A 160 1.71 10.56 8.33
CA PHE A 160 2.49 11.64 8.93
C PHE A 160 1.93 12.12 10.28
N ALA A 161 0.68 11.74 10.63
CA ALA A 161 0.09 12.10 11.92
C ALA A 161 0.70 11.34 13.11
N ASN A 162 1.33 10.18 12.86
CA ASN A 162 1.98 9.38 13.90
C ASN A 162 3.27 8.73 13.37
N ILE A 163 4.32 9.53 13.19
CA ILE A 163 5.62 9.08 12.65
C ILE A 163 6.35 8.13 13.61
N ASP A 164 6.07 8.20 14.92
CA ASP A 164 6.71 7.35 15.92
C ASP A 164 6.24 5.88 15.86
N ARG A 165 5.08 5.62 15.24
CA ARG A 165 4.60 4.26 14.98
C ARG A 165 5.60 3.44 14.18
N GLN A 166 5.75 2.17 14.51
CA GLN A 166 6.49 1.21 13.68
C GLN A 166 5.72 0.97 12.37
N MET A 167 6.35 1.23 11.23
CA MET A 167 5.70 1.14 9.91
C MET A 167 6.53 0.41 8.88
N TYR A 168 5.87 0.00 7.80
CA TYR A 168 6.46 -0.83 6.76
C TYR A 168 5.97 -0.42 5.38
N PHE A 169 6.74 -0.77 4.36
CA PHE A 169 6.47 -0.33 2.99
C PHE A 169 5.16 -0.91 2.42
N PHE A 170 4.68 -2.06 2.92
CA PHE A 170 3.39 -2.62 2.48
C PHE A 170 2.19 -1.71 2.75
N TYR A 171 2.29 -0.76 3.69
CA TYR A 171 1.23 0.23 3.89
C TYR A 171 1.06 1.18 2.69
N ALA A 172 2.03 1.23 1.77
CA ALA A 172 1.94 1.97 0.53
C ALA A 172 1.17 1.23 -0.58
N THR A 173 0.84 -0.07 -0.41
CA THR A 173 0.12 -0.85 -1.43
C THR A 173 -1.20 -0.21 -1.89
N PRO A 174 -2.05 0.37 -1.01
CA PRO A 174 -3.26 1.06 -1.43
C PRO A 174 -3.03 2.29 -2.32
N MET A 175 -1.81 2.87 -2.33
CA MET A 175 -1.45 4.02 -3.17
C MET A 175 -1.28 3.63 -4.65
N VAL A 176 -0.98 2.36 -4.93
CA VAL A 176 -0.56 1.88 -6.26
C VAL A 176 -1.59 2.13 -7.36
N PRO A 177 -2.88 1.77 -7.19
CA PRO A 177 -3.86 1.96 -8.25
C PRO A 177 -3.97 3.44 -8.66
N PHE A 178 -3.88 4.35 -7.69
CA PHE A 178 -3.96 5.79 -7.93
C PHE A 178 -2.73 6.33 -8.66
N LEU A 179 -1.53 5.86 -8.30
CA LEU A 179 -0.30 6.21 -9.02
C LEU A 179 -0.37 5.77 -10.49
N VAL A 180 -0.77 4.52 -10.73
CA VAL A 180 -0.90 3.96 -12.09
C VAL A 180 -1.98 4.70 -12.88
N MET A 181 -3.12 5.06 -12.27
CA MET A 181 -4.13 5.90 -12.91
C MET A 181 -3.59 7.27 -13.32
N MET A 182 -2.85 7.96 -12.43
CA MET A 182 -2.26 9.25 -12.77
C MET A 182 -1.23 9.14 -13.91
N ILE A 183 -0.40 8.09 -13.91
CA ILE A 183 0.52 7.80 -15.03
C ILE A 183 -0.26 7.55 -16.32
N ALA A 184 -1.33 6.76 -16.28
CA ALA A 184 -2.18 6.49 -17.43
C ALA A 184 -2.85 7.76 -17.97
N PHE A 185 -3.30 8.67 -17.10
CA PHE A 185 -3.83 9.97 -17.52
C PHE A 185 -2.75 10.82 -18.19
N ILE A 186 -1.53 10.86 -17.64
CA ILE A 186 -0.41 11.58 -18.23
C ILE A 186 -0.08 11.02 -19.61
N ILE A 187 -0.02 9.69 -19.77
CA ILE A 187 0.21 9.04 -21.06
C ILE A 187 -0.94 9.37 -22.02
N GLY A 188 -2.20 9.32 -21.56
CA GLY A 188 -3.37 9.65 -22.36
C GLY A 188 -3.35 11.09 -22.89
N ASP A 189 -3.09 12.06 -22.02
CA ASP A 189 -2.90 13.47 -22.37
C ASP A 189 -1.67 13.67 -23.28
N PHE A 190 -0.62 12.86 -23.06
CA PHE A 190 0.58 12.84 -23.90
C PHE A 190 0.33 12.19 -25.27
N LEU A 191 -0.67 11.35 -25.47
CA LEU A 191 -0.97 10.79 -26.79
C LEU A 191 -2.04 11.61 -27.53
N ARG A 192 -2.97 12.22 -26.81
CA ARG A 192 -4.10 12.97 -27.37
C ARG A 192 -3.74 14.45 -27.56
N LYS A 193 -3.01 14.79 -28.65
CA LYS A 193 -2.99 16.16 -29.18
C LYS A 193 -3.54 16.21 -30.61
N PRO A 194 -4.67 16.91 -30.84
CA PRO A 194 -5.36 16.94 -32.15
C PRO A 194 -4.55 17.55 -33.29
N THR A 195 -3.60 18.44 -32.99
CA THR A 195 -2.86 19.25 -33.98
C THR A 195 -1.49 18.66 -34.34
N ASP A 196 -1.20 17.42 -33.96
CA ASP A 196 0.11 16.82 -34.21
C ASP A 196 0.26 16.38 -35.68
N ASN A 197 1.37 16.80 -36.32
CA ASN A 197 1.83 16.19 -37.56
C ASN A 197 2.01 14.66 -37.35
N PRO A 198 1.67 13.81 -38.34
CA PRO A 198 1.94 12.37 -38.34
C PRO A 198 3.27 11.92 -37.70
N GLU A 199 4.38 12.63 -37.95
CA GLU A 199 5.70 12.29 -37.37
C GLU A 199 5.72 12.45 -35.84
N ARG A 200 5.15 13.55 -35.32
CA ARG A 200 5.06 13.80 -33.87
C ARG A 200 4.17 12.77 -33.19
N LYS A 201 3.06 12.40 -33.84
CA LYS A 201 2.18 11.33 -33.34
C LYS A 201 2.93 10.00 -33.24
N LYS A 202 3.71 9.62 -34.26
CA LYS A 202 4.56 8.41 -34.24
C LYS A 202 5.59 8.45 -33.11
N LEU A 203 6.29 9.57 -32.95
CA LEU A 203 7.28 9.75 -31.87
C LEU A 203 6.65 9.59 -30.48
N ARG A 204 5.48 10.18 -30.25
CA ARG A 204 4.79 10.11 -28.95
C ARG A 204 4.28 8.69 -28.65
N MET A 205 3.76 8.00 -29.65
CA MET A 205 3.41 6.58 -29.52
C MET A 205 4.64 5.73 -29.21
N PHE A 206 5.75 5.96 -29.91
CA PHE A 206 7.01 5.26 -29.65
C PHE A 206 7.48 5.48 -28.21
N ILE A 207 7.50 6.72 -27.71
CA ILE A 207 7.88 7.04 -26.33
C ILE A 207 6.98 6.35 -25.31
N ALA A 208 5.65 6.37 -25.52
CA ALA A 208 4.70 5.71 -24.62
C ALA A 208 4.90 4.19 -24.60
N THR A 209 5.04 3.56 -25.77
CA THR A 209 5.29 2.12 -25.89
C THR A 209 6.64 1.74 -25.28
N PHE A 210 7.69 2.54 -25.52
CA PHE A 210 9.01 2.32 -24.94
C PHE A 210 8.95 2.38 -23.40
N TYR A 211 8.23 3.35 -22.84
CA TYR A 211 8.03 3.44 -21.40
C TYR A 211 7.32 2.19 -20.85
N LEU A 212 6.26 1.73 -21.49
CA LEU A 212 5.56 0.51 -21.07
C LEU A 212 6.47 -0.74 -21.17
N ALA A 213 7.26 -0.86 -22.23
CA ALA A 213 8.23 -1.93 -22.39
C ALA A 213 9.33 -1.88 -21.31
N LEU A 214 9.76 -0.67 -20.91
CA LEU A 214 10.70 -0.47 -19.80
C LEU A 214 10.09 -0.95 -18.47
N VAL A 215 8.82 -0.62 -18.21
CA VAL A 215 8.10 -1.08 -17.00
C VAL A 215 8.03 -2.61 -16.95
N VAL A 216 7.64 -3.26 -18.05
CA VAL A 216 7.56 -4.72 -18.14
C VAL A 216 8.93 -5.36 -17.96
N THR A 217 9.96 -4.83 -18.63
CA THR A 217 11.34 -5.32 -18.49
C THR A 217 11.86 -5.17 -17.07
N ASN A 218 11.58 -4.03 -16.41
CA ASN A 218 11.99 -3.80 -15.03
C ASN A 218 11.26 -4.72 -14.04
N PHE A 219 9.98 -5.02 -14.26
CA PHE A 219 9.25 -6.04 -13.50
C PHE A 219 9.88 -7.43 -13.70
N ALA A 220 10.17 -7.82 -14.95
CA ALA A 220 10.79 -9.10 -15.27
C ALA A 220 12.19 -9.23 -14.63
N TRP A 221 12.96 -8.15 -14.59
CA TRP A 221 14.26 -8.09 -13.93
C TRP A 221 14.17 -8.37 -12.42
N LEU A 222 13.16 -7.83 -11.73
CA LEU A 222 12.96 -8.02 -10.28
C LEU A 222 12.12 -9.27 -9.96
N TYR A 223 11.64 -10.00 -10.97
CA TYR A 223 10.80 -11.18 -10.78
C TYR A 223 11.38 -12.24 -9.82
N PRO A 224 12.70 -12.53 -9.83
CA PRO A 224 13.27 -13.51 -8.90
C PRO A 224 13.06 -13.16 -7.44
N ILE A 225 13.34 -11.92 -7.01
CA ILE A 225 13.12 -11.49 -5.62
C ILE A 225 11.66 -11.21 -5.28
N LEU A 226 10.79 -11.01 -6.27
CA LEU A 226 9.34 -10.90 -6.03
C LEU A 226 8.70 -12.26 -5.74
N THR A 227 9.28 -13.34 -6.28
CA THR A 227 8.70 -14.69 -6.22
C THR A 227 9.46 -15.67 -5.33
N GLY A 228 10.65 -15.30 -4.84
CA GLY A 228 11.50 -16.21 -4.09
C GLY A 228 12.16 -17.27 -4.97
N ALA A 229 12.53 -16.92 -6.20
CA ALA A 229 13.38 -17.78 -7.01
C ALA A 229 14.80 -17.83 -6.43
N ALA A 230 15.47 -18.98 -6.55
CA ALA A 230 16.87 -19.11 -6.13
C ALA A 230 17.79 -18.39 -7.14
N ILE A 231 18.58 -17.45 -6.66
CA ILE A 231 19.53 -16.66 -7.46
C ILE A 231 20.94 -16.72 -6.88
N SER A 232 21.94 -16.44 -7.70
CA SER A 232 23.32 -16.37 -7.24
C SER A 232 23.54 -15.11 -6.38
N PRO A 233 24.53 -15.10 -5.47
CA PRO A 233 24.88 -13.90 -4.70
C PRO A 233 25.24 -12.69 -5.58
N PHE A 234 25.78 -12.94 -6.78
CA PHE A 234 26.04 -11.88 -7.76
C PHE A 234 24.74 -11.24 -8.24
N MET A 235 23.75 -12.04 -8.65
CA MET A 235 22.45 -11.52 -9.10
C MET A 235 21.73 -10.79 -7.97
N TRP A 236 21.74 -11.33 -6.74
CA TRP A 236 21.20 -10.64 -5.56
C TRP A 236 21.76 -9.23 -5.41
N ASN A 237 23.09 -9.07 -5.53
CA ASN A 237 23.72 -7.74 -5.44
C ASN A 237 23.33 -6.81 -6.59
N MET A 238 23.11 -7.34 -7.81
CA MET A 238 22.67 -6.58 -8.97
C MET A 238 21.21 -6.13 -8.88
N GLU A 239 20.37 -6.85 -8.13
CA GLU A 239 18.99 -6.46 -7.85
C GLU A 239 18.90 -5.43 -6.71
N MET A 240 19.93 -5.28 -5.87
CA MET A 240 20.01 -4.26 -4.82
C MET A 240 20.49 -2.90 -5.36
N TRP A 241 19.56 -2.16 -6.00
CA TRP A 241 19.89 -0.90 -6.69
C TRP A 241 20.25 0.26 -5.77
N LEU A 242 19.65 0.30 -4.57
CA LEU A 242 19.93 1.33 -3.57
C LEU A 242 20.57 0.71 -2.33
N PRO A 243 21.45 1.45 -1.61
CA PRO A 243 21.99 0.98 -0.33
C PRO A 243 20.90 0.66 0.69
N SER A 244 19.77 1.39 0.66
CA SER A 244 18.61 1.21 1.53
C SER A 244 17.76 -0.04 1.23
N TRP A 245 18.11 -0.83 0.21
CA TRP A 245 17.47 -2.11 -0.10
C TRP A 245 18.12 -3.28 0.63
N ARG A 246 19.23 -3.04 1.34
CA ARG A 246 19.98 -4.03 2.10
C ARG A 246 19.67 -3.98 3.59
#